data_AF-A0A839HRJ2-F1
#
_entry.id   AF-A0A839HRJ2-F1
#
_cell.length_a   1.000
_cell.length_b   1.000
_cell.length_c   1.000
_cell.angle_alpha   90.00
_cell.angle_beta   90.00
_cell.angle_gamma   90.00
#
_symmetry.space_group_name_H-M   'P 1'
#
loop_
_entity.id
_entity.type
_entity.pdbx_description
1 polymer ?
#
loop_
_entity_poly.entity_id
_entity_poly.type
_entity_poly.pdbx_seq_one_letter_code
_entity_poly.pdbx_strand_id
1 'polypeptide(L)' 'MSSALPKHRGVPVRISDGLYADAKAQAQREFRTITGQLEYWARLGQFICAHPEVSTAEALRRLGLSCAPAGDDPTAG' A
#
# COMPACT_ATOMS: atom_id res chain seq x y z
N MET A 1 8.33 15.05 -33.35
CA MET A 1 8.03 13.65 -32.94
C MET A 1 7.29 13.74 -31.61
N SER A 2 5.96 13.60 -31.63
CA SER A 2 5.12 13.76 -30.42
C SER A 2 5.24 12.49 -29.58
N SER A 3 5.85 12.61 -28.40
CA SER A 3 5.93 11.51 -27.43
C SER A 3 4.59 11.41 -26.69
N ALA A 4 3.83 10.36 -26.96
CA ALA A 4 2.60 10.06 -26.24
C ALA A 4 2.97 9.60 -24.82
N LEU A 5 2.70 10.46 -23.84
CA LEU A 5 2.80 10.10 -22.42
C LEU A 5 1.99 8.82 -22.16
N PRO A 6 2.54 7.84 -21.41
CA PRO A 6 1.83 6.60 -21.12
C PRO A 6 0.58 6.92 -20.32
N LYS A 7 -0.59 6.74 -20.94
CA LYS A 7 -1.90 6.76 -20.29
C LYS A 7 -1.94 5.68 -19.22
N HIS A 8 -1.95 6.09 -17.95
CA HIS A 8 -2.21 5.17 -16.84
C HIS A 8 -3.56 4.50 -17.08
N ARG A 9 -3.58 3.18 -17.25
CA ARG A 9 -4.82 2.42 -17.43
C ARG A 9 -5.45 2.19 -16.06
N GLY A 10 -6.47 2.96 -15.73
CA GLY A 10 -7.38 2.64 -14.63
C GLY A 10 -8.24 1.44 -15.02
N VAL A 11 -8.14 0.35 -14.26
CA VAL A 11 -8.99 -0.84 -14.43
C VAL A 11 -9.83 -0.97 -13.15
N PRO A 12 -11.18 -0.94 -13.23
CA PRO A 12 -12.01 -1.11 -12.05
C PRO A 12 -11.90 -2.55 -11.53
N VAL A 13 -11.58 -2.71 -10.25
CA VAL A 13 -11.51 -4.00 -9.56
C VAL A 13 -12.50 -3.99 -8.41
N ARG A 14 -13.32 -5.05 -8.30
CA ARG A 14 -14.23 -5.24 -7.17
C ARG A 14 -13.44 -5.73 -5.96
N ILE A 15 -13.65 -5.09 -4.83
CA ILE A 15 -13.06 -5.45 -3.53
C ILE A 15 -14.18 -5.54 -2.49
N SER A 16 -13.92 -6.25 -1.39
CA SER A 16 -14.86 -6.33 -0.27
C SER A 16 -14.89 -5.02 0.53
N ASP A 17 -16.02 -4.74 1.17
CA ASP A 17 -16.18 -3.53 1.99
C ASP A 17 -15.19 -3.48 3.15
N GLY A 18 -14.89 -4.64 3.76
CA GLY A 18 -13.88 -4.74 4.81
C GLY A 18 -12.48 -4.34 4.32
N LEU A 19 -12.06 -4.87 3.17
CA LEU A 19 -10.75 -4.53 2.59
C LEU A 19 -10.68 -3.04 2.21
N TYR A 20 -11.78 -2.47 1.72
CA TYR A 20 -11.86 -1.04 1.45
C TYR A 20 -11.73 -0.19 2.73
N ALA A 21 -12.41 -0.58 3.81
CA ALA A 21 -12.33 0.11 5.10
C ALA A 21 -10.91 0.09 5.68
N ASP A 22 -10.26 -1.08 5.65
CA ASP A 22 -8.87 -1.24 6.11
C ASP A 22 -7.91 -0.39 5.27
N ALA A 23 -8.03 -0.45 3.94
CA ALA A 23 -7.20 0.32 3.04
C ALA A 23 -7.39 1.83 3.26
N LYS A 24 -8.62 2.28 3.50
CA LYS A 24 -8.91 3.69 3.78
C LYS A 24 -8.26 4.16 5.09
N ALA A 25 -8.38 3.37 6.16
CA ALA A 25 -7.79 3.71 7.46
C ALA A 25 -6.26 3.79 7.36
N GLN A 26 -5.63 2.83 6.68
CA GLN A 26 -4.19 2.80 6.54
C GLN A 26 -3.67 3.88 5.58
N ALA A 27 -4.37 4.12 4.47
CA ALA A 27 -4.02 5.18 3.52
C ALA A 27 -3.98 6.57 4.18
N GLN A 28 -4.90 6.85 5.11
CA GLN A 28 -4.92 8.09 5.89
C GLN A 28 -3.67 8.22 6.79
N ARG A 29 -3.25 7.14 7.45
CA ARG A 29 -2.05 7.12 8.30
C ARG A 29 -0.76 7.28 7.51
N GLU A 30 -0.72 6.73 6.30
CA GLU A 30 0.48 6.74 5.44
C GLU A 30 0.51 7.89 4.42
N PHE A 31 -0.45 8.82 4.47
CA PHE A 31 -0.60 9.91 3.49
C PHE A 31 -0.65 9.41 2.03
N ARG A 32 -1.30 8.27 1.80
CA ARG A 32 -1.48 7.66 0.47
C ARG A 32 -2.93 7.80 0.00
N THR A 33 -3.15 7.57 -1.30
CA THR A 33 -4.50 7.31 -1.81
C THR A 33 -4.92 5.89 -1.45
N ILE A 34 -6.23 5.62 -1.40
CA ILE A 34 -6.76 4.27 -1.15
C ILE A 34 -6.22 3.28 -2.21
N THR A 35 -6.25 3.68 -3.48
CA THR A 35 -5.64 2.90 -4.58
C THR A 35 -4.15 2.67 -4.35
N GLY A 36 -3.41 3.70 -3.95
CA GLY A 36 -1.98 3.60 -3.65
C GLY A 36 -1.68 2.64 -2.50
N GLN A 37 -2.54 2.58 -1.49
CA GLN A 37 -2.42 1.63 -0.38
C GLN A 37 -2.68 0.19 -0.84
N LEU A 38 -3.68 -0.03 -1.70
CA LEU A 38 -3.99 -1.35 -2.26
C LEU A 38 -2.88 -1.84 -3.20
N GLU A 39 -2.39 -0.98 -4.10
CA GLU A 39 -1.23 -1.28 -4.96
C GLU A 39 0.00 -1.64 -4.12
N TYR A 40 0.17 -0.94 -3.01
CA TYR A 40 1.25 -1.22 -2.09
C TYR A 40 1.13 -2.62 -1.47
N TRP A 41 0.00 -2.98 -0.87
CA TRP A 41 -0.21 -4.32 -0.32
C TRP A 41 -0.06 -5.41 -1.38
N ALA A 42 -0.52 -5.17 -2.61
CA ALA A 42 -0.37 -6.11 -3.72
C ALA A 42 1.12 -6.34 -4.07
N ARG A 43 1.93 -5.29 -4.15
CA ARG A 43 3.38 -5.40 -4.42
C ARG A 43 4.13 -6.08 -3.29
N LEU A 44 3.77 -5.79 -2.05
CA LEU A 44 4.35 -6.46 -0.88
C LEU A 44 4.06 -7.96 -0.91
N GLY A 45 2.81 -8.35 -1.16
CA GLY A 45 2.42 -9.76 -1.30
C GLY A 45 3.15 -10.45 -2.46
N GLN A 46 3.23 -9.80 -3.63
CA GLN A 46 3.98 -10.32 -4.77
C GLN A 46 5.45 -10.57 -4.43
N PHE A 47 6.10 -9.63 -3.73
CA PHE A 47 7.49 -9.75 -3.34
C PHE A 47 7.72 -10.92 -2.37
N ILE A 48 6.88 -11.06 -1.35
CA ILE A 48 6.98 -12.16 -0.37
C ILE A 48 6.75 -13.52 -1.04
N CYS A 49 5.77 -13.62 -1.95
CA CYS A 49 5.54 -14.86 -2.69
C CYS A 49 6.71 -15.22 -3.62
N ALA A 50 7.42 -14.24 -4.18
CA ALA A 50 8.58 -14.45 -5.03
C ALA A 50 9.86 -14.80 -4.25
N HIS A 51 9.95 -14.36 -2.99
CA HIS A 51 11.11 -14.52 -2.11
C HIS A 51 10.67 -15.06 -0.74
N PRO A 52 10.23 -16.33 -0.66
CA PRO A 52 9.67 -16.92 0.56
C PRO A 52 10.67 -16.98 1.73
N GLU A 53 11.96 -16.88 1.45
CA GLU A 53 13.03 -16.80 2.44
C GLU A 53 13.13 -15.42 3.14
N VAL A 54 12.52 -14.38 2.54
CA VAL A 54 12.58 -13.02 3.04
C VAL A 54 11.48 -12.79 4.06
N SER A 55 11.84 -12.32 5.25
CA SER A 55 10.85 -11.94 6.27
C SER A 55 10.06 -10.71 5.82
N THR A 56 8.82 -10.58 6.33
CA THR A 56 7.97 -9.41 6.05
C THR A 56 8.69 -8.09 6.38
N ALA A 57 9.45 -8.03 7.47
CA ALA A 57 10.20 -6.84 7.87
C ALA A 57 11.32 -6.47 6.88
N GLU A 58 11.97 -7.46 6.27
CA GLU A 58 12.99 -7.22 5.24
C GLU A 58 12.34 -6.82 3.91
N ALA A 59 11.19 -7.42 3.55
CA ALA A 59 10.41 -7.02 2.39
C ALA A 59 9.96 -5.55 2.45
N LEU A 60 9.47 -5.11 3.62
CA LEU A 60 9.11 -3.71 3.88
C LEU A 60 10.29 -2.76 3.67
N ARG A 61 11.47 -3.10 4.23
CA ARG A 61 12.69 -2.29 4.07
C ARG A 61 13.12 -2.16 2.60
N ARG A 62 13.15 -3.27 1.87
CA ARG A 62 13.62 -3.29 0.47
C ARG A 62 12.74 -2.52 -0.49
N LEU A 63 11.43 -2.53 -0.24
CA LEU A 63 10.48 -1.76 -1.02
C LEU A 63 10.42 -0.27 -0.57
N GLY A 64 11.32 0.15 0.35
CA GLY A 64 11.44 1.54 0.81
C GLY A 64 10.27 1.98 1.70
N LEU A 65 9.62 1.03 2.38
CA LEU A 65 8.41 1.30 3.15
C LEU A 65 8.75 1.28 4.63
N SER A 66 8.85 2.48 5.20
CA SER A 66 8.77 2.64 6.63
C SER A 66 7.31 2.76 7.03
N CYS A 67 6.84 1.87 7.91
CA CYS A 67 5.70 2.19 8.75
C CYS A 67 6.22 3.22 9.77
N ALA A 68 5.79 4.48 9.69
CA ALA A 68 5.92 5.35 10.85
C ALA A 68 5.10 4.69 11.97
N PRO A 69 5.66 4.44 13.17
CA PRO A 69 4.82 4.06 14.29
C PRO A 69 3.79 5.17 14.44
N ALA A 70 2.50 4.81 14.44
CA ALA A 70 1.43 5.75 14.72
C ALA A 70 1.76 6.39 16.07
N GLY A 71 2.25 7.63 16.03
CA GLY A 71 2.46 8.43 17.22
C GLY A 71 1.14 8.50 17.97
N ASP A 72 1.24 8.30 19.28
CA ASP A 72 0.18 8.39 20.27
C ASP A 72 -0.96 9.34 19.87
N ASP A 73 -2.18 8.82 19.92
CA ASP A 73 -3.40 9.62 19.83
C ASP A 73 -3.58 10.33 21.19
N PRO A 74 -3.46 11.67 21.29
CA PRO A 74 -3.60 12.37 22.57
C PRO A 74 -5.06 12.56 23.02
N THR A 75 -6.03 11.82 22.44
CA THR A 75 -7.46 11.98 22.77
C THR A 75 -8.11 10.69 23.27
N ALA A 76 -7.42 9.97 24.16
CA ALA A 76 -8.03 8.93 24.98
C ALA A 76 -7.78 9.21 26.46
N GLY A 77 -8.70 9.98 27.08
CA GLY A 77 -9.03 9.94 28.51
C GLY A 77 -7.99 10.43 29.50
#